data_AF-A0A2S5MHP6-F1
#
_entry.id   AF-A0A2S5MHP6-F1
#
_cell.length_a   1.000
_cell.length_b   1.000
_cell.length_c   1.000
_cell.angle_alpha   90.00
_cell.angle_beta   90.00
_cell.angle_gamma   90.00
#
_symmetry.space_group_name_H-M   'P 1'
#
loop_
_entity.id
_entity.type
_entity.pdbx_description
1 polymer ?
#
loop_
_entity_poly.entity_id
_entity_poly.type
_entity_poly.pdbx_seq_one_letter_code
_entity_poly.pdbx_strand_id
1 'polypeptide(L)'
;MQTPKPAAVLELLKPITWFAPMWAFACGIVSSGVSPLSRWSFALAGVVLAGPLVCATSQAVNDWYDRHVDAINEPNRPIPSGRIPGRWGFYIACLWTVLSLAVAAALGLWVFAA
;
A
#
# COMPACT_ATOMS: atom_id res chain seq x y z
N MET A 1 -10.59 17.41 16.08
CA MET A 1 -10.63 16.87 14.69
C MET A 1 -11.15 15.45 14.76
N GLN A 2 -12.13 15.05 13.95
CA GLN A 2 -12.53 13.65 13.88
C GLN A 2 -11.39 12.82 13.28
N THR A 3 -11.10 11.67 13.89
CA THR A 3 -10.11 10.69 13.43
C THR A 3 -10.82 9.57 12.67
N PRO A 4 -10.25 9.07 11.56
CA PRO A 4 -10.84 7.95 10.83
C PRO A 4 -10.82 6.69 11.70
N LYS A 5 -11.85 5.85 11.53
CA LYS A 5 -11.87 4.52 12.17
C LYS A 5 -10.83 3.62 11.48
N PRO A 6 -10.13 2.72 12.21
CA PRO A 6 -9.16 1.81 11.60
C PRO A 6 -9.72 0.98 10.44
N ALA A 7 -10.99 0.56 10.52
CA ALA A 7 -11.66 -0.17 9.45
C ALA A 7 -11.79 0.66 8.16
N ALA A 8 -12.06 1.96 8.25
CA ALA A 8 -12.13 2.84 7.08
C ALA A 8 -10.75 3.07 6.46
N VAL A 9 -9.69 3.11 7.27
CA VAL A 9 -8.31 3.15 6.79
C VAL A 9 -7.98 1.85 6.06
N LEU A 10 -8.32 0.69 6.63
CA LEU A 10 -8.08 -0.60 5.99
C LEU A 10 -8.82 -0.68 4.64
N GLU A 11 -10.07 -0.23 4.58
CA GLU A 11 -10.83 -0.18 3.33
C GLU A 11 -10.18 0.73 2.28
N LEU A 12 -9.70 1.92 2.69
CA LEU A 12 -8.97 2.85 1.81
C LEU A 12 -7.71 2.21 1.19
N LEU A 13 -7.01 1.35 1.95
CA LEU A 13 -5.80 0.68 1.48
C LEU A 13 -6.10 -0.53 0.56
N LYS A 14 -7.37 -0.94 0.43
CA LYS A 14 -7.89 -2.00 -0.46
C LYS A 14 -7.08 -3.32 -0.43
N PRO A 15 -7.13 -4.10 0.66
CA PRO A 15 -6.32 -5.30 0.87
C PRO A 15 -6.40 -6.36 -0.23
N ILE A 16 -7.57 -6.48 -0.87
CA ILE A 16 -7.76 -7.42 -1.97
C ILE A 16 -6.83 -7.14 -3.16
N THR A 17 -6.44 -5.88 -3.37
CA THR A 17 -5.57 -5.46 -4.46
C THR A 17 -4.11 -5.86 -4.22
N TRP A 18 -3.72 -6.18 -2.99
CA TRP A 18 -2.35 -6.54 -2.63
C TRP A 18 -1.95 -7.93 -3.13
N PHE A 19 -2.93 -8.81 -3.35
CA PHE A 19 -2.69 -10.18 -3.75
C PHE A 19 -1.87 -10.28 -5.05
N ALA A 20 -2.24 -9.50 -6.07
CA ALA A 20 -1.55 -9.50 -7.35
C ALA A 20 -0.05 -9.12 -7.26
N PRO A 21 0.35 -7.99 -6.66
CA PRO A 21 1.77 -7.64 -6.53
C PRO A 21 2.53 -8.55 -5.55
N MET A 22 1.90 -9.02 -4.46
CA MET A 22 2.52 -10.02 -3.57
C MET A 22 2.85 -11.31 -4.32
N TRP A 23 1.92 -11.79 -5.14
CA TRP A 23 2.10 -12.99 -5.94
C TRP A 23 3.16 -12.80 -7.03
N ALA A 24 3.14 -11.66 -7.74
CA ALA A 24 4.16 -11.32 -8.73
C ALA A 24 5.58 -11.31 -8.12
N PHE A 25 5.73 -10.72 -6.94
CA PHE A 25 7.01 -10.73 -6.22
C PHE A 25 7.42 -12.15 -5.77
N ALA A 26 6.49 -12.95 -5.27
CA ALA A 26 6.74 -14.34 -4.89
C ALA A 26 7.20 -15.19 -6.09
N CYS A 27 6.55 -15.04 -7.25
CA CYS A 27 7.01 -15.65 -8.50
C CYS A 27 8.45 -15.22 -8.84
N GLY A 28 8.79 -13.93 -8.70
CA GLY A 28 10.14 -13.43 -8.90
C GLY A 28 11.17 -14.07 -7.96
N ILE A 29 10.84 -14.28 -6.68
CA ILE A 29 11.70 -14.99 -5.74
C ILE A 29 11.96 -16.43 -6.21
N VAL A 30 10.90 -17.18 -6.57
CA VAL A 30 11.02 -18.56 -7.03
C VAL A 30 11.88 -18.65 -8.30
N SER A 31 11.70 -17.72 -9.24
CA SER A 31 12.47 -17.65 -10.48
C SER A 31 13.92 -17.20 -10.31
N SER A 32 14.31 -16.64 -9.15
CA SER A 32 15.67 -16.12 -8.92
C SER A 32 16.75 -17.20 -8.83
N GLY A 33 16.38 -18.47 -8.68
CA GLY A 33 17.31 -19.59 -8.46
C GLY A 33 17.92 -19.63 -7.05
N VAL A 34 17.58 -18.67 -6.17
CA VAL A 34 17.99 -18.65 -4.77
C VAL A 34 16.92 -19.34 -3.92
N SER A 35 17.33 -20.24 -3.03
CA SER A 35 16.41 -20.88 -2.09
C SER A 35 15.67 -19.83 -1.23
N PRO A 36 14.32 -19.78 -1.23
CA PRO A 36 13.58 -18.82 -0.42
C PRO A 36 13.85 -18.96 1.08
N LEU A 37 14.17 -20.18 1.54
CA LEU A 37 14.44 -20.46 2.95
C LEU A 37 15.77 -19.86 3.42
N SER A 38 16.74 -19.68 2.53
CA SER A 38 18.03 -19.07 2.91
C SER A 38 17.92 -17.56 3.14
N ARG A 39 16.90 -16.91 2.59
CA ARG A 39 16.62 -15.47 2.75
C ARG A 39 15.16 -15.20 3.09
N TRP A 40 14.57 -16.02 3.96
CA TRP A 40 13.13 -15.99 4.25
C TRP A 40 12.65 -14.63 4.77
N SER A 41 13.48 -13.93 5.55
CA SER A 41 13.16 -12.60 6.09
C SER A 41 13.09 -11.54 4.98
N PHE A 42 14.02 -11.57 4.02
CA PHE A 42 14.00 -10.73 2.83
C PHE A 42 12.77 -11.04 1.97
N ALA A 43 12.46 -12.32 1.77
CA ALA A 43 11.31 -12.73 1.00
C ALA A 43 9.99 -12.23 1.62
N LEU A 44 9.82 -12.41 2.93
CA LEU A 44 8.65 -11.92 3.65
C LEU A 44 8.55 -10.38 3.60
N ALA A 45 9.65 -9.69 3.86
CA ALA A 45 9.68 -8.22 3.83
C ALA A 45 9.37 -7.67 2.43
N GLY A 46 9.87 -8.31 1.37
CA GLY A 46 9.55 -7.92 0.00
C GLY A 46 8.09 -8.17 -0.39
N VAL A 47 7.48 -9.27 0.08
CA VAL A 47 6.03 -9.51 -0.08
C VAL A 47 5.21 -8.41 0.61
N VAL A 48 5.58 -8.05 1.85
CA VAL A 48 4.94 -6.96 2.60
C VAL A 48 5.16 -5.61 1.90
N LEU A 49 6.35 -5.37 1.36
CA LEU A 49 6.67 -4.17 0.62
C LEU A 49 5.83 -4.05 -0.66
N ALA A 50 5.71 -5.11 -1.45
CA ALA A 50 4.99 -5.10 -2.72
C ALA A 50 3.49 -4.87 -2.55
N GLY A 51 2.86 -5.54 -1.58
CA GLY A 51 1.41 -5.45 -1.35
C GLY A 51 1.04 -4.38 -0.31
N PRO A 52 0.99 -4.73 0.98
CA PRO A 52 0.53 -3.85 2.05
C PRO A 52 1.18 -2.47 2.15
N LEU A 53 2.37 -2.27 1.58
CA LEU A 53 3.06 -0.96 1.58
C LEU A 53 2.92 -0.24 0.24
N VAL A 54 3.63 -0.65 -0.81
CA VAL A 54 3.67 0.10 -2.08
C VAL A 54 2.31 0.09 -2.79
N CYS A 55 1.66 -1.07 -2.91
CA CYS A 55 0.34 -1.14 -3.55
C CYS A 55 -0.71 -0.35 -2.77
N ALA A 56 -0.74 -0.51 -1.44
CA ALA A 56 -1.63 0.25 -0.57
C ALA A 56 -1.40 1.78 -0.65
N THR A 57 -0.14 2.22 -0.79
CA THR A 57 0.21 3.62 -1.03
C THR A 57 -0.42 4.12 -2.33
N SER A 58 -0.28 3.36 -3.42
CA SER A 58 -0.88 3.69 -4.71
C SER A 58 -2.40 3.84 -4.60
N GLN A 59 -3.08 2.94 -3.88
CA GLN A 59 -4.53 3.03 -3.66
C GLN A 59 -4.94 4.29 -2.88
N ALA A 60 -4.24 4.61 -1.79
CA ALA A 60 -4.53 5.81 -1.00
C ALA A 60 -4.27 7.11 -1.77
N VAL A 61 -3.20 7.14 -2.58
CA VAL A 61 -2.88 8.28 -3.46
C VAL A 61 -3.98 8.44 -4.52
N ASN A 62 -4.36 7.36 -5.21
CA ASN A 62 -5.40 7.39 -6.23
C ASN A 62 -6.73 7.90 -5.65
N ASP A 63 -7.23 7.29 -4.58
CA ASP A 63 -8.49 7.70 -3.95
C ASP A 63 -8.45 9.15 -3.43
N TRP A 64 -7.28 9.64 -2.99
CA TRP A 64 -7.15 11.03 -2.59
C TRP A 64 -7.33 11.99 -3.77
N TYR A 65 -6.70 11.72 -4.92
CA TYR A 65 -6.82 12.60 -6.08
C TYR A 65 -8.17 12.43 -6.81
N ASP A 66 -8.72 11.22 -6.81
CA ASP A 66 -10.00 10.90 -7.45
C ASP A 66 -11.22 11.27 -6.61
N ARG A 67 -11.05 11.69 -5.34
CA ARG A 67 -12.12 11.98 -4.37
C ARG A 67 -13.31 12.79 -4.89
N HIS A 68 -13.10 13.70 -5.86
CA HIS A 68 -14.17 14.51 -6.45
C HIS A 68 -14.96 13.75 -7.52
N VAL A 69 -14.27 12.92 -8.31
CA VAL A 69 -14.87 12.02 -9.29
C VAL A 69 -15.57 10.87 -8.58
N ASP A 70 -14.95 10.31 -7.54
CA ASP A 70 -15.52 9.26 -6.70
C ASP A 70 -16.75 9.73 -5.91
N ALA A 71 -16.83 11.02 -5.56
CA ALA A 71 -18.05 11.57 -4.94
C ALA A 71 -19.28 11.47 -5.87
N ILE A 72 -19.08 11.40 -7.17
CA ILE A 72 -20.13 11.24 -8.17
C ILE A 72 -20.36 9.76 -8.49
N ASN A 73 -19.27 9.02 -8.73
CA ASN A 73 -19.34 7.64 -9.23
C ASN A 73 -19.51 6.58 -8.14
N GLU A 74 -18.84 6.76 -6.99
CA GLU A 74 -18.79 5.80 -5.90
C GLU A 74 -18.88 6.51 -4.53
N PRO A 75 -20.00 7.19 -4.21
CA PRO A 75 -20.12 8.07 -3.05
C PRO A 75 -19.91 7.37 -1.70
N ASN A 76 -20.01 6.04 -1.67
CA ASN A 76 -19.81 5.23 -0.47
C ASN A 76 -18.33 4.98 -0.15
N ARG A 77 -17.38 5.31 -1.05
CA ARG A 77 -15.94 5.16 -0.80
C ARG A 77 -15.49 5.91 0.46
N PRO A 78 -14.41 5.50 1.14
CA PRO A 78 -14.04 6.04 2.45
C PRO A 78 -13.86 7.57 2.50
N ILE A 79 -13.25 8.18 1.47
CA ILE A 79 -13.03 9.64 1.42
C ILE A 79 -14.33 10.40 1.09
N PRO A 80 -15.04 10.12 -0.02
CA PRO A 80 -16.27 10.86 -0.34
C PRO A 80 -17.40 10.69 0.68
N SER A 81 -17.52 9.50 1.29
CA SER A 81 -18.52 9.24 2.34
C SER A 81 -18.24 9.99 3.66
N GLY A 82 -17.10 10.67 3.79
CA GLY A 82 -16.69 11.37 5.00
C GLY A 82 -16.13 10.47 6.11
N ARG A 83 -16.03 9.15 5.90
CA ARG A 83 -15.44 8.21 6.86
C ARG A 83 -13.93 8.42 7.04
N ILE A 84 -13.27 8.99 6.03
CA ILE A 84 -11.92 9.55 6.08
C ILE A 84 -12.03 11.08 5.99
N PRO A 85 -12.17 11.79 7.13
CA PRO A 85 -12.51 13.21 7.12
C PRO A 85 -11.32 14.11 6.74
N GLY A 86 -11.60 15.29 6.18
CA GLY A 86 -10.61 16.35 5.96
C GLY A 86 -9.40 15.89 5.11
N ARG A 87 -8.19 16.09 5.64
CA ARG A 87 -6.93 15.75 4.95
C ARG A 87 -6.37 14.37 5.32
N TRP A 88 -7.14 13.54 6.03
CA TRP A 88 -6.65 12.24 6.48
C TRP A 88 -6.22 11.32 5.33
N GLY A 89 -6.94 11.32 4.19
CA GLY A 89 -6.54 10.54 3.01
C GLY A 89 -5.14 10.93 2.51
N PHE A 90 -4.85 12.23 2.42
CA PHE A 90 -3.52 12.75 2.09
C PHE A 90 -2.46 12.35 3.13
N TYR A 91 -2.75 12.50 4.42
CA TYR A 91 -1.79 12.14 5.47
C TYR A 91 -1.48 10.64 5.49
N ILE A 92 -2.49 9.79 5.26
CA ILE A 92 -2.30 8.34 5.10
C ILE A 92 -1.41 8.08 3.90
N ALA A 93 -1.69 8.69 2.74
CA ALA A 93 -0.87 8.53 1.54
C ALA A 93 0.60 8.92 1.76
N CYS A 94 0.87 10.07 2.40
CA CYS A 94 2.23 10.50 2.73
C CYS A 94 2.91 9.57 3.73
N LEU A 95 2.21 9.18 4.81
CA LEU A 95 2.74 8.26 5.81
C LEU A 95 3.11 6.90 5.18
N TRP A 96 2.21 6.35 4.36
CA TRP A 96 2.43 5.06 3.69
C TRP A 96 3.57 5.13 2.69
N THR A 97 3.73 6.26 2.00
CA THR A 97 4.90 6.52 1.12
C THR A 97 6.20 6.45 1.92
N VAL A 98 6.29 7.18 3.04
CA VAL A 98 7.50 7.20 3.87
C VAL A 98 7.79 5.82 4.46
N LEU A 99 6.77 5.09 4.94
CA LEU A 99 6.93 3.73 5.44
C LEU A 99 7.41 2.76 4.35
N SER A 100 6.83 2.84 3.15
CA SER A 100 7.24 2.03 2.00
C SER A 100 8.70 2.27 1.65
N LEU A 101 9.11 3.55 1.56
CA LEU A 101 10.49 3.94 1.26
C LEU A 101 11.47 3.50 2.36
N ALA A 102 11.10 3.62 3.63
CA ALA A 102 11.93 3.19 4.75
C ALA A 102 12.18 1.68 4.73
N VAL A 103 11.15 0.87 4.45
CA VAL A 103 11.29 -0.58 4.32
C VAL A 103 12.09 -0.95 3.06
N ALA A 104 11.87 -0.27 1.94
CA ALA A 104 12.66 -0.47 0.72
C ALA A 104 14.15 -0.17 0.95
N ALA A 105 14.47 0.93 1.66
CA ALA A 105 15.84 1.28 2.03
C ALA A 105 16.50 0.20 2.90
N ALA A 106 15.76 -0.36 3.87
CA ALA A 106 16.25 -1.43 4.73
C ALA A 106 16.51 -2.75 3.97
N LEU A 107 15.82 -2.99 2.85
CA LEU A 107 16.02 -4.15 1.97
C LEU A 107 17.22 -3.98 1.03
N GLY A 108 17.74 -2.77 0.88
CA GLY A 108 18.97 -2.46 0.14
C GLY A 108 18.78 -1.43 -0.96
N LEU A 109 19.89 -0.86 -1.42
CA LEU A 109 19.91 0.27 -2.37
C LEU A 109 19.13 -0.03 -3.66
N TRP A 110 19.27 -1.24 -4.21
CA TRP A 110 18.58 -1.62 -5.44
C TRP A 110 17.06 -1.72 -5.27
N VAL A 111 16.59 -2.13 -4.09
CA VAL A 111 15.13 -2.17 -3.80
C VAL A 111 14.59 -0.76 -3.62
N PHE A 112 15.38 0.14 -3.01
CA PHE A 112 14.99 1.52 -2.79
C PHE A 112 14.97 2.38 -4.06
N ALA A 113 15.90 2.14 -4.99
CA ALA A 113 16.06 2.95 -6.19
C ALA A 113 15.19 2.51 -7.38
N ALA A 114 14.58 1.33 -7.31
CA ALA A 114 13.69 0.79 -8.34
C ALA A 114 12.31 1.45 -8.29
#